data_AF-A0A9E2V4I6-F1
#
_entry.id   AF-A0A9E2V4I6-F1
#
_cell.length_a   1.000
_cell.length_b   1.000
_cell.length_c   1.000
_cell.angle_alpha   90.00
_cell.angle_beta   90.00
_cell.angle_gamma   90.00
#
_symmetry.space_group_name_H-M   'P 1'
#
loop_
_entity.id
_entity.type
_entity.pdbx_description
1 polymer ?
#
loop_
_entity_poly.entity_id
_entity_poly.type
_entity_poly.pdbx_seq_one_letter_code
_entity_poly.pdbx_strand_id
1 'polypeptide(L)'
;TPAQWAQRMGCPVDTARAVVVAAVRELFEETGVLLAGSGPGSVVRDLNGPQWAEDRVRLAGHELSMGELAARRGLVLRTDLLGLRSHWLTPEFEPRRYDTYFFAAAVPQGQTPASCTTEASEGVWSRPHQLFVEAAVGRVVLLPPTAYNLRQLDRAGTPERFVAEEPPVDRIMLAATTGADGTRVLSAALPGTCASPGSQTPATD
;
A
#
# COMPACT_ATOMS: atom_id res chain seq x y z
N THR A 1 12.56 9.11 -10.41
CA THR A 1 13.45 9.93 -9.54
C THR A 1 12.63 10.49 -8.38
N PRO A 2 13.26 11.01 -7.30
CA PRO A 2 12.51 11.65 -6.21
C PRO A 2 11.58 12.79 -6.67
N ALA A 3 12.01 13.61 -7.64
CA ALA A 3 11.17 14.69 -8.18
C ALA A 3 9.93 14.18 -8.95
N GLN A 4 10.07 13.10 -9.71
CA GLN A 4 8.93 12.47 -10.40
C GLN A 4 7.93 11.89 -9.39
N TRP A 5 8.42 11.25 -8.33
CA TRP A 5 7.56 10.76 -7.25
C TRP A 5 6.84 11.89 -6.53
N ALA A 6 7.54 12.99 -6.24
CA ALA A 6 6.97 14.18 -5.63
C ALA A 6 5.84 14.79 -6.44
N GLN A 7 6.04 14.92 -7.76
CA GLN A 7 5.01 15.38 -8.68
C GLN A 7 3.81 14.43 -8.69
N ARG A 8 4.04 13.11 -8.76
CA ARG A 8 2.98 12.10 -8.79
C ARG A 8 2.18 12.02 -7.49
N MET A 9 2.85 12.24 -6.35
CA MET A 9 2.25 12.19 -5.01
C MET A 9 1.69 13.55 -4.57
N GLY A 10 1.96 14.64 -5.31
CA GLY A 10 1.53 15.99 -4.93
C GLY A 10 2.17 16.50 -3.63
N CYS A 11 3.41 16.11 -3.32
CA CYS A 11 4.08 16.42 -2.06
C CYS A 11 5.54 16.88 -2.26
N PRO A 12 6.23 17.39 -1.22
CA PRO A 12 7.63 17.79 -1.32
C PRO A 12 8.56 16.62 -1.68
N VAL A 13 9.69 16.93 -2.33
CA VAL A 13 10.66 15.93 -2.82
C VAL A 13 11.21 15.04 -1.71
N ASP A 14 11.51 15.61 -0.54
CA ASP A 14 12.05 14.86 0.59
C ASP A 14 11.00 13.93 1.20
N THR A 15 9.73 14.36 1.26
CA THR A 15 8.61 13.52 1.68
C THR A 15 8.41 12.34 0.73
N ALA A 16 8.38 12.60 -0.58
CA ALA A 16 8.23 11.54 -1.57
C ALA A 16 9.38 10.52 -1.50
N ARG A 17 10.63 11.01 -1.34
CA ARG A 17 11.80 10.14 -1.14
C ARG A 17 11.63 9.27 0.10
N ALA A 18 11.30 9.87 1.25
CA ALA A 18 11.16 9.14 2.50
C ALA A 18 10.06 8.06 2.41
N VAL A 19 8.90 8.40 1.86
CA VAL A 19 7.78 7.45 1.69
C VAL A 19 8.13 6.31 0.75
N VAL A 20 8.75 6.59 -0.39
CA VAL A 20 9.10 5.54 -1.36
C VAL A 20 10.20 4.63 -0.83
N VAL A 21 11.20 5.17 -0.13
CA VAL A 21 12.23 4.36 0.55
C VAL A 21 11.60 3.52 1.66
N ALA A 22 10.68 4.09 2.45
CA ALA A 22 9.94 3.36 3.46
C ALA A 22 9.14 2.21 2.84
N ALA A 23 8.41 2.44 1.75
CA ALA A 23 7.64 1.38 1.09
C ALA A 23 8.50 0.18 0.67
N VAL A 24 9.70 0.41 0.12
CA VAL A 24 10.63 -0.69 -0.22
C VAL A 24 11.20 -1.35 1.03
N ARG A 25 11.52 -0.57 2.07
CA ARG A 25 12.05 -1.07 3.34
C ARG A 25 11.03 -1.95 4.05
N GLU A 26 9.81 -1.46 4.29
CA GLU A 26 8.74 -2.21 4.98
C GLU A 26 8.40 -3.49 4.22
N LEU A 27 8.30 -3.43 2.89
CA LEU A 27 8.09 -4.63 2.08
C LEU A 27 9.17 -5.69 2.33
N PHE A 28 10.43 -5.28 2.40
CA PHE A 28 11.53 -6.20 2.68
C PHE A 28 11.52 -6.71 4.12
N GLU A 29 11.28 -5.85 5.11
CA GLU A 29 11.23 -6.22 6.52
C GLU A 29 10.12 -7.24 6.80
N GLU A 30 8.92 -6.98 6.27
CA GLU A 30 7.75 -7.82 6.51
C GLU A 30 7.73 -9.08 5.64
N THR A 31 8.04 -8.98 4.36
CA THR A 31 7.83 -10.11 3.44
C THR A 31 9.12 -10.77 2.98
N GLY A 32 10.28 -10.18 3.24
CA GLY A 32 11.55 -10.60 2.65
C GLY A 32 11.66 -10.30 1.15
N VAL A 33 10.66 -9.67 0.54
CA VAL A 33 10.70 -9.24 -0.87
C VAL A 33 11.45 -7.93 -0.98
N LEU A 34 12.49 -7.89 -1.83
CA LEU A 34 13.32 -6.72 -2.03
C LEU A 34 13.20 -6.17 -3.46
N LEU A 35 12.76 -4.91 -3.59
CA LEU A 35 12.78 -4.17 -4.85
C LEU A 35 14.10 -3.41 -5.02
N ALA A 36 15.18 -4.15 -5.26
CA ALA A 36 16.50 -3.59 -5.53
C ALA A 36 17.31 -4.49 -6.48
N GLY A 37 18.26 -3.89 -7.18
CA GLY A 37 19.17 -4.57 -8.11
C GLY A 37 20.45 -3.77 -8.32
N SER A 38 21.42 -4.34 -9.03
CA SER A 38 22.69 -3.67 -9.39
C SER A 38 22.51 -2.49 -10.36
N GLY A 39 21.33 -2.35 -10.97
CA GLY A 39 21.03 -1.28 -11.92
C GLY A 39 19.64 -1.40 -12.53
N PRO A 40 19.33 -0.56 -13.53
CA PRO A 40 18.07 -0.65 -14.27
C PRO A 40 17.87 -2.05 -14.87
N GLY A 41 16.64 -2.56 -14.79
CA GLY A 41 16.29 -3.89 -15.32
C GLY A 41 16.76 -5.09 -14.49
N SER A 42 17.61 -4.91 -13.47
CA SER A 42 18.03 -6.01 -12.59
C SER A 42 17.30 -6.00 -11.25
N VAL A 43 17.13 -7.20 -10.68
CA VAL A 43 16.61 -7.44 -9.33
C VAL A 43 17.46 -8.52 -8.67
N VAL A 44 17.64 -8.44 -7.36
CA VAL A 44 18.22 -9.57 -6.60
C VAL A 44 17.24 -10.74 -6.68
N ARG A 45 17.70 -11.90 -7.15
CA ARG A 45 16.83 -13.07 -7.35
C ARG A 45 16.76 -13.99 -6.14
N ASP A 46 17.88 -14.14 -5.44
CA ASP A 46 17.99 -15.04 -4.29
C ASP A 46 18.32 -14.23 -3.03
N LEU A 47 17.41 -14.31 -2.07
CA LEU A 47 17.48 -13.65 -0.76
C LEU A 47 17.52 -14.67 0.39
N ASN A 48 17.73 -15.96 0.10
CA ASN A 48 17.66 -17.04 1.11
C ASN A 48 18.95 -17.20 1.93
N GLY A 49 20.04 -16.50 1.55
CA GLY A 49 21.31 -16.56 2.28
C GLY A 49 21.19 -15.98 3.70
N PRO A 50 21.92 -16.53 4.70
CA PRO A 50 21.80 -16.12 6.10
C PRO A 50 22.08 -14.63 6.34
N GLN A 51 22.99 -14.05 5.55
CA GLN A 51 23.30 -12.62 5.62
C GLN A 51 22.11 -11.72 5.28
N TRP A 52 21.16 -12.18 4.45
CA TRP A 52 19.94 -11.42 4.16
C TRP A 52 18.96 -11.44 5.32
N ALA A 53 18.87 -12.57 6.03
CA ALA A 53 18.07 -12.67 7.24
C ALA A 53 18.63 -11.77 8.35
N GLU A 54 19.95 -11.77 8.54
CA GLU A 54 20.64 -10.88 9.49
C GLU A 54 20.40 -9.40 9.15
N ASP A 55 20.55 -9.02 7.88
CA ASP A 55 20.31 -7.64 7.44
C ASP A 55 18.85 -7.23 7.65
N ARG A 56 17.90 -8.15 7.47
CA ARG A 56 16.47 -7.89 7.72
C ARG A 56 16.19 -7.64 9.20
N VAL A 57 16.80 -8.42 10.09
CA VAL A 57 16.70 -8.21 11.56
C VAL A 57 17.28 -6.86 11.94
N ARG A 58 18.44 -6.49 11.39
CA ARG A 58 19.08 -5.20 11.68
C ARG A 58 18.30 -4.01 11.14
N LEU A 59 17.65 -4.16 9.98
CA LEU A 59 16.74 -3.15 9.44
C LEU A 59 15.55 -2.92 10.37
N ALA A 60 14.84 -4.00 10.74
CA ALA A 60 13.70 -3.92 11.67
C ALA A 60 14.11 -3.40 13.05
N GLY A 61 15.35 -3.67 13.49
CA GLY A 61 15.93 -3.13 14.72
C GLY A 61 16.48 -1.71 14.61
N HIS A 62 16.38 -1.06 13.45
CA HIS A 62 16.94 0.27 13.15
C HIS A 62 18.48 0.37 13.33
N GLU A 63 19.19 -0.75 13.29
CA GLU A 63 20.67 -0.84 13.34
C GLU A 63 21.35 -0.74 11.97
N LEU A 64 20.54 -0.77 10.91
CA LEU A 64 20.96 -0.64 9.53
C LEU A 64 19.88 0.16 8.80
N SER A 65 20.26 1.22 8.08
CA SER A 65 19.33 1.92 7.20
C SER A 65 19.21 1.23 5.84
N MET A 66 18.07 1.45 5.16
CA MET A 66 17.87 0.92 3.81
C MET A 66 18.93 1.44 2.81
N GLY A 67 19.41 2.67 3.00
CA GLY A 67 20.48 3.26 2.19
C GLY A 67 21.82 2.58 2.40
N GLU A 68 22.19 2.27 3.64
CA GLU A 68 23.43 1.55 3.96
C GLU A 68 23.38 0.11 3.44
N LEU A 69 22.25 -0.58 3.58
CA LEU A 69 22.05 -1.91 2.99
C LEU A 69 22.27 -1.88 1.48
N ALA A 70 21.67 -0.92 0.79
CA ALA A 70 21.82 -0.78 -0.65
C ALA A 70 23.29 -0.49 -1.03
N ALA A 71 23.93 0.48 -0.36
CA ALA A 71 25.30 0.88 -0.64
C ALA A 71 26.31 -0.27 -0.45
N ARG A 72 26.27 -0.97 0.69
CA ARG A 72 27.21 -2.06 0.99
C ARG A 72 27.09 -3.25 0.04
N ARG A 73 25.92 -3.42 -0.60
CA ARG A 73 25.64 -4.51 -1.55
C ARG A 73 25.75 -4.06 -3.00
N GLY A 74 26.10 -2.80 -3.28
CA GLY A 74 26.17 -2.26 -4.64
C GLY A 74 24.81 -2.26 -5.35
N LEU A 75 23.74 -2.01 -4.60
CA LEU A 75 22.37 -2.04 -5.09
C LEU A 75 21.78 -0.63 -5.20
N VAL A 76 20.83 -0.49 -6.11
CA VAL A 76 19.94 0.65 -6.21
C VAL A 76 18.50 0.18 -6.00
N LEU A 77 17.69 1.01 -5.34
CA LEU A 77 16.28 0.73 -5.16
C LEU A 77 15.56 0.83 -6.51
N ARG A 78 14.83 -0.23 -6.86
CA ARG A 78 14.01 -0.31 -8.08
C ARG A 78 12.63 0.29 -7.83
N THR A 79 12.63 1.58 -7.51
CA THR A 79 11.39 2.33 -7.22
C THR A 79 10.45 2.38 -8.42
N ASP A 80 10.96 2.16 -9.63
CA ASP A 80 10.17 2.01 -10.87
C ASP A 80 9.28 0.75 -10.89
N LEU A 81 9.50 -0.20 -9.98
CA LEU A 81 8.64 -1.38 -9.81
C LEU A 81 7.44 -1.12 -8.87
N LEU A 82 7.34 0.07 -8.28
CA LEU A 82 6.20 0.46 -7.45
C LEU A 82 5.15 1.18 -8.30
N GLY A 83 3.90 0.71 -8.20
CA GLY A 83 2.73 1.42 -8.70
C GLY A 83 1.98 2.12 -7.56
N LEU A 84 1.88 3.45 -7.56
CA LEU A 84 1.09 4.18 -6.57
C LEU A 84 -0.41 3.96 -6.82
N ARG A 85 -1.17 3.59 -5.78
CA ARG A 85 -2.58 3.16 -5.91
C ARG A 85 -3.59 4.03 -5.18
N SER A 86 -3.27 4.50 -3.98
CA SER A 86 -4.16 5.38 -3.21
C SER A 86 -3.42 6.11 -2.12
N HIS A 87 -4.05 7.17 -1.59
CA HIS A 87 -3.53 7.98 -0.52
C HIS A 87 -4.66 8.21 0.49
N TRP A 88 -4.45 7.79 1.73
CA TRP A 88 -5.48 7.82 2.78
C TRP A 88 -5.01 8.61 3.98
N LEU A 89 -5.85 9.52 4.44
CA LEU A 89 -5.66 10.25 5.68
C LEU A 89 -6.66 9.75 6.72
N THR A 90 -6.14 9.38 7.89
CA THR A 90 -6.99 9.01 9.02
C THR A 90 -7.85 10.21 9.47
N PRO A 91 -9.14 10.01 9.79
CA PRO A 91 -10.04 11.08 10.20
C PRO A 91 -9.53 11.90 11.39
N GLU A 92 -10.00 13.15 11.49
CA GLU A 92 -9.56 14.08 12.55
C GLU A 92 -9.99 13.66 13.96
N PHE A 93 -11.08 12.90 14.08
CA PHE A 93 -11.59 12.43 15.37
C PHE A 93 -10.85 11.20 15.90
N GLU A 94 -9.98 10.58 15.11
CA GLU A 94 -9.17 9.46 15.57
C GLU A 94 -7.96 9.97 16.38
N PRO A 95 -7.67 9.40 17.55
CA PRO A 95 -6.59 9.88 18.42
C PRO A 95 -5.20 9.67 17.80
N ARG A 96 -5.07 8.69 16.90
CA ARG A 96 -3.85 8.44 16.11
C ARG A 96 -4.19 8.62 14.65
N ARG A 97 -3.40 9.45 13.97
CA ARG A 97 -3.63 9.79 12.57
C ARG A 97 -2.42 9.45 11.72
N TYR A 98 -2.70 8.87 10.56
CA TYR A 98 -1.71 8.45 9.58
C TYR A 98 -2.06 9.06 8.22
N ASP A 99 -1.02 9.48 7.50
CA ASP A 99 -1.11 9.95 6.12
C ASP A 99 -0.42 8.93 5.21
N THR A 100 -1.19 7.94 4.75
CA THR A 100 -0.66 6.68 4.23
C THR A 100 -0.80 6.60 2.72
N TYR A 101 0.32 6.40 2.04
CA TYR A 101 0.36 6.08 0.61
C TYR A 101 0.40 4.56 0.42
N PHE A 102 -0.44 4.04 -0.47
CA PHE A 102 -0.50 2.64 -0.83
C PHE A 102 0.18 2.40 -2.17
N PHE A 103 1.08 1.42 -2.20
CA PHE A 103 1.79 1.00 -3.40
C PHE A 103 1.44 -0.45 -3.74
N ALA A 104 1.57 -0.79 -5.03
CA ALA A 104 1.50 -2.15 -5.53
C ALA A 104 2.85 -2.53 -6.16
N ALA A 105 3.22 -3.79 -6.03
CA ALA A 105 4.38 -4.36 -6.71
C ALA A 105 4.10 -5.82 -7.05
N ALA A 106 4.66 -6.29 -8.16
CA ALA A 106 4.74 -7.72 -8.45
C ALA A 106 5.94 -8.32 -7.71
N VAL A 107 5.81 -9.55 -7.23
CA VAL A 107 6.95 -10.26 -6.61
C VAL A 107 8.02 -10.49 -7.69
N PRO A 108 9.26 -10.00 -7.48
CA PRO A 108 10.34 -10.21 -8.44
C PRO A 108 10.64 -11.70 -8.64
N GLN A 109 10.94 -12.08 -9.88
CA GLN A 109 11.22 -13.48 -10.22
C GLN A 109 12.38 -14.05 -9.38
N GLY A 110 12.13 -15.19 -8.73
CA GLY A 110 13.10 -15.91 -7.90
C GLY A 110 12.98 -15.62 -6.41
N GLN A 111 12.28 -14.54 -6.04
CA GLN A 111 11.98 -14.26 -4.64
C GLN A 111 10.71 -14.97 -4.20
N THR A 112 10.69 -15.41 -2.95
CA THR A 112 9.54 -16.03 -2.30
C THR A 112 9.22 -15.23 -1.05
N PRO A 113 7.99 -14.67 -0.91
CA PRO A 113 7.60 -13.98 0.30
C PRO A 113 7.61 -14.91 1.52
N ALA A 114 8.02 -14.38 2.67
CA ALA A 114 7.87 -15.04 3.95
C ALA A 114 6.38 -15.21 4.32
N SER A 115 6.06 -16.30 4.99
CA SER A 115 4.69 -16.66 5.37
C SER A 115 4.21 -16.05 6.70
N CYS A 116 5.11 -15.46 7.49
CA CYS A 116 4.78 -14.82 8.77
C CYS A 116 5.90 -13.88 9.24
N THR A 117 5.53 -12.92 10.09
CA THR A 117 6.44 -12.00 10.77
C THR A 117 6.14 -11.96 12.26
N THR A 118 6.89 -11.18 13.02
CA THR A 118 6.56 -10.89 14.43
C THR A 118 5.28 -10.08 14.59
N GLU A 119 4.87 -9.34 13.56
CA GLU A 119 3.71 -8.43 13.60
C GLU A 119 2.47 -9.01 12.90
N ALA A 120 2.66 -9.98 12.00
CA ALA A 120 1.60 -10.70 11.31
C ALA A 120 1.53 -12.14 11.78
N SER A 121 0.39 -12.54 12.36
CA SER A 121 0.14 -13.93 12.76
C SER A 121 0.02 -14.87 11.55
N GLU A 122 -0.36 -14.35 10.39
CA GLU A 122 -0.54 -15.11 9.15
C GLU A 122 -0.19 -14.25 7.92
N GLY A 123 0.47 -14.86 6.93
CA GLY A 123 0.69 -14.31 5.60
C GLY A 123 0.29 -15.33 4.53
N VAL A 124 -0.74 -15.02 3.75
CA VAL A 124 -1.32 -15.94 2.76
C VAL A 124 -1.55 -15.27 1.42
N TRP A 125 -1.42 -16.06 0.35
CA TRP A 125 -1.89 -15.67 -0.97
C TRP A 125 -3.39 -15.96 -1.08
N SER A 126 -4.19 -14.93 -1.37
CA SER A 126 -5.63 -15.05 -1.57
C SER A 126 -6.07 -14.27 -2.80
N ARG A 127 -7.17 -14.71 -3.43
CA ARG A 127 -7.79 -13.91 -4.50
C ARG A 127 -8.58 -12.76 -3.87
N PRO A 128 -8.55 -11.54 -4.42
CA PRO A 128 -9.26 -10.40 -3.85
C PRO A 128 -10.74 -10.67 -3.56
N HIS A 129 -11.47 -11.30 -4.48
CA HIS A 129 -12.88 -11.66 -4.28
C HIS A 129 -13.12 -12.61 -3.10
N GLN A 130 -12.19 -13.51 -2.79
CA GLN A 130 -12.33 -14.45 -1.67
C GLN A 130 -12.32 -13.71 -0.34
N LEU A 131 -11.45 -12.70 -0.19
CA LEU A 131 -11.39 -11.87 1.01
C LEU A 131 -12.71 -11.11 1.25
N PHE A 132 -13.42 -10.70 0.19
CA PHE A 132 -14.76 -10.09 0.35
C PHE A 132 -15.81 -11.11 0.80
N VAL A 133 -15.78 -12.34 0.28
CA VAL A 133 -16.68 -13.42 0.72
C VAL A 133 -16.43 -13.76 2.18
N GLU A 134 -15.17 -13.86 2.60
CA GLU A 134 -14.78 -14.13 3.98
C GLU A 134 -15.15 -12.99 4.93
N ALA A 135 -14.99 -11.74 4.49
CA ALA A 135 -15.41 -10.56 5.25
C ALA A 135 -16.94 -10.52 5.46
N ALA A 136 -17.72 -10.90 4.45
CA ALA A 136 -19.18 -10.93 4.54
C ALA A 136 -19.71 -11.92 5.60
N VAL A 137 -18.95 -12.97 5.92
CA VAL A 137 -19.27 -13.94 6.98
C VAL A 137 -18.44 -13.74 8.25
N GLY A 138 -17.73 -12.61 8.38
CA GLY A 138 -17.00 -12.23 9.58
C GLY A 138 -15.71 -13.01 9.85
N ARG A 139 -15.13 -13.71 8.86
CA ARG A 139 -13.86 -14.44 9.03
C ARG A 139 -12.63 -13.53 8.96
N VAL A 140 -12.70 -12.45 8.20
CA VAL A 140 -11.65 -11.43 8.10
C VAL A 140 -12.25 -10.04 8.23
N VAL A 141 -11.48 -9.09 8.75
CA VAL A 141 -11.87 -7.68 8.80
C VAL A 141 -11.09 -6.92 7.73
N LEU A 142 -11.81 -6.30 6.79
CA LEU A 142 -11.21 -5.43 5.79
C LEU A 142 -11.41 -3.97 6.17
N LEU A 143 -10.32 -3.30 6.54
CA LEU A 143 -10.34 -1.85 6.71
C LEU A 143 -10.64 -1.16 5.37
N PRO A 144 -11.26 0.04 5.37
CA PRO A 144 -11.66 0.70 4.13
C PRO A 144 -10.55 0.91 3.09
N PRO A 145 -9.30 1.30 3.46
CA PRO A 145 -8.21 1.39 2.49
C PRO A 145 -7.85 0.04 1.85
N THR A 146 -7.84 -1.05 2.64
CA THR A 146 -7.59 -2.40 2.14
C THR A 146 -8.70 -2.84 1.18
N ALA A 147 -9.96 -2.66 1.57
CA ALA A 147 -11.11 -3.00 0.75
C ALA A 147 -11.13 -2.22 -0.58
N TYR A 148 -10.77 -0.94 -0.55
CA TYR A 148 -10.65 -0.11 -1.74
C TYR A 148 -9.59 -0.66 -2.71
N ASN A 149 -8.36 -0.89 -2.22
CA ASN A 149 -7.27 -1.38 -3.08
C ASN A 149 -7.56 -2.79 -3.63
N LEU A 150 -8.16 -3.68 -2.84
CA LEU A 150 -8.58 -5.01 -3.30
C LEU A 150 -9.62 -4.95 -4.43
N ARG A 151 -10.62 -4.04 -4.35
CA ARG A 151 -11.59 -3.84 -5.44
C ARG A 151 -10.92 -3.33 -6.70
N GLN A 152 -9.95 -2.42 -6.57
CA GLN A 152 -9.22 -1.90 -7.72
C GLN A 152 -8.36 -3.00 -8.38
N LEU A 153 -7.74 -3.88 -7.58
CA LEU A 153 -6.99 -5.04 -8.07
C LEU A 153 -7.89 -6.03 -8.81
N ASP A 154 -9.05 -6.36 -8.25
CA ASP A 154 -10.03 -7.26 -8.87
C ASP A 154 -10.51 -6.74 -10.24
N ARG A 155 -10.70 -5.41 -10.36
CA ARG A 155 -11.10 -4.74 -11.61
C ARG A 155 -10.00 -4.68 -12.67
N ALA A 156 -8.73 -4.64 -12.27
CA ALA A 156 -7.61 -4.57 -13.21
C ALA A 156 -7.46 -5.86 -14.03
N GLY A 157 -7.94 -7.00 -13.52
CA GLY A 157 -7.94 -8.29 -14.21
C GLY A 157 -6.58 -9.00 -14.22
N THR A 158 -5.47 -8.27 -14.28
CA THR A 158 -4.11 -8.85 -14.11
C THR A 158 -3.23 -8.04 -13.15
N PRO A 159 -2.32 -8.69 -12.41
CA PRO A 159 -1.37 -8.00 -11.55
C PRO A 159 -0.46 -7.02 -12.30
N GLU A 160 -0.02 -7.37 -13.50
CA GLU A 160 0.87 -6.53 -14.31
C GLU A 160 0.20 -5.21 -14.67
N ARG A 161 -1.08 -5.28 -15.06
CA ARG A 161 -1.88 -4.09 -15.35
C ARG A 161 -2.09 -3.26 -14.09
N PHE A 162 -2.40 -3.88 -12.96
CA PHE A 162 -2.60 -3.17 -11.69
C PHE A 162 -1.33 -2.44 -11.23
N VAL A 163 -0.15 -3.03 -11.44
CA VAL A 163 1.11 -2.37 -11.06
C VAL A 163 1.47 -1.25 -12.04
N ALA A 164 1.27 -1.47 -13.35
CA ALA A 164 1.68 -0.53 -14.39
C ALA A 164 0.73 0.68 -14.57
N GLU A 165 -0.55 0.54 -14.22
CA GLU A 165 -1.50 1.64 -14.31
C GLU A 165 -1.13 2.79 -13.35
N GLU A 166 -1.24 4.01 -13.86
CA GLU A 166 -0.97 5.24 -13.12
C GLU A 166 -2.25 6.07 -12.96
N PRO A 167 -3.21 5.64 -12.10
CA PRO A 167 -4.40 6.42 -11.86
C PRO A 167 -4.04 7.75 -11.15
N PRO A 168 -4.87 8.80 -11.28
CA PRO A 168 -4.78 9.94 -10.38
C PRO A 168 -5.00 9.47 -8.94
N VAL A 169 -4.18 9.99 -8.03
CA VAL A 169 -4.23 9.63 -6.60
C VAL A 169 -4.47 10.89 -5.78
N ASP A 170 -5.73 11.13 -5.47
CA ASP A 170 -6.16 12.16 -4.53
C ASP A 170 -6.18 11.59 -3.10
N ARG A 171 -6.03 12.48 -2.11
CA ARG A 171 -6.09 12.11 -0.70
C ARG A 171 -7.54 11.82 -0.28
N ILE A 172 -7.78 10.60 0.18
CA ILE A 172 -9.08 10.11 0.65
C ILE A 172 -9.12 10.18 2.19
N MET A 173 -10.16 10.77 2.75
CA MET A 173 -10.40 10.78 4.19
C MET A 173 -11.82 10.29 4.48
N LEU A 174 -11.97 9.40 5.48
CA LEU A 174 -13.29 9.02 5.95
C LEU A 174 -13.91 10.17 6.75
N ALA A 175 -15.18 10.45 6.49
CA ALA A 175 -16.01 11.38 7.22
C ALA A 175 -17.10 10.61 7.97
N ALA A 176 -17.32 10.98 9.22
CA ALA A 176 -18.48 10.50 9.96
C ALA A 176 -19.72 11.29 9.53
N THR A 177 -20.71 10.57 9.04
CA THR A 177 -22.04 11.10 8.67
C THR A 177 -23.10 10.44 9.53
N THR A 178 -24.17 11.16 9.85
CA THR A 178 -25.30 10.62 10.61
C THR A 178 -26.50 10.57 9.68
N GLY A 179 -27.09 9.37 9.52
CA GLY A 179 -28.31 9.16 8.77
C GLY A 179 -29.54 9.77 9.46
N ALA A 180 -30.64 9.89 8.72
CA ALA A 180 -31.90 10.44 9.24
C ALA A 180 -32.50 9.63 10.40
N ASP A 181 -32.11 8.36 10.52
CA ASP A 181 -32.46 7.41 11.59
C ASP A 181 -31.53 7.49 12.82
N GLY A 182 -30.54 8.39 12.81
CA GLY A 182 -29.53 8.52 13.86
C GLY A 182 -28.35 7.55 13.72
N THR A 183 -28.33 6.69 12.69
CA THR A 183 -27.22 5.77 12.43
C THR A 183 -25.97 6.53 12.00
N ARG A 184 -24.83 6.30 12.67
CA ARG A 184 -23.55 6.91 12.28
C ARG A 184 -22.82 5.99 11.29
N VAL A 185 -22.45 6.55 10.14
CA VAL A 185 -21.77 5.84 9.05
C VAL A 185 -20.49 6.59 8.69
N LEU A 186 -19.40 5.84 8.48
CA LEU A 186 -18.18 6.37 7.89
C LEU A 186 -18.28 6.29 6.37
N SER A 187 -18.10 7.41 5.67
CA SER A 187 -18.12 7.50 4.21
C SER A 187 -16.91 8.27 3.70
N ALA A 188 -16.53 8.06 2.44
CA ALA A 188 -15.49 8.84 1.78
C ALA A 188 -15.88 9.11 0.33
N ALA A 189 -15.51 10.28 -0.19
CA ALA A 189 -15.55 10.54 -1.62
C ALA A 189 -14.40 9.75 -2.29
N LEU A 190 -14.74 8.82 -3.18
CA LEU A 190 -13.76 8.04 -3.91
C LEU A 190 -13.49 8.67 -5.28
N PRO A 191 -12.23 8.72 -5.75
CA PRO A 191 -11.91 9.19 -7.09
C PRO A 191 -12.66 8.40 -8.17
N GLY A 192 -13.21 9.09 -9.17
CA GLY A 192 -13.90 8.47 -10.31
C GLY A 192 -15.31 7.91 -10.02
N THR A 193 -15.82 8.00 -8.79
CA THR A 193 -17.25 7.80 -8.52
C THR A 193 -17.95 9.16 -8.52
N CYS A 194 -18.86 9.41 -9.47
CA CYS A 194 -19.81 10.51 -9.31
C CYS A 194 -20.61 10.23 -8.04
N ALA A 195 -20.57 11.15 -7.07
CA ALA A 195 -21.49 11.09 -5.95
C ALA A 195 -22.91 11.09 -6.53
N SER A 196 -23.69 10.04 -6.25
CA SER A 196 -25.12 10.11 -6.50
C SER A 196 -25.65 11.33 -5.75
N PRO A 197 -26.36 12.26 -6.40
CA PRO A 197 -26.96 13.37 -5.68
C PRO A 197 -27.85 12.76 -4.59
N GLY A 198 -27.59 13.15 -3.34
CA GLY A 198 -28.38 12.72 -2.20
C GLY A 198 -29.86 12.88 -2.54
N SER A 199 -30.64 11.83 -2.28
CA SER A 199 -32.09 11.85 -2.40
C SER A 199 -32.64 13.01 -1.57
N GLN A 200 -32.90 14.14 -2.22
CA GLN A 200 -33.76 15.19 -1.68
C GLN A 200 -35.17 14.60 -1.68
N THR A 201 -35.65 14.24 -0.50
CA THR A 201 -37.08 13.97 -0.28
C THR A 201 -37.82 15.27 -0.57
N PRO A 202 -38.83 15.29 -1.46
CA PRO A 202 -39.59 16.51 -1.70
C PRO A 202 -40.35 16.89 -0.43
N ALA A 203 -40.27 18.17 -0.07
CA ALA A 203 -41.14 18.76 0.93
C ALA A 203 -42.58 18.71 0.39
N THR A 204 -43.45 17.95 1.04
CA THR A 204 -44.89 18.06 0.89
C THR A 204 -45.38 19.25 1.71
N ASP A 205 -45.98 20.23 1.02
CA ASP A 205 -46.99 21.14 1.58
C ASP A 205 -48.29 20.38 1.90
#